data_AF-E9P9B9-F1
#
_entry.id   AF-E9P9B9-F1
#
_cell.length_a   1.000
_cell.length_b   1.000
_cell.length_c   1.000
_cell.angle_alpha   90.00
_cell.angle_beta   90.00
_cell.angle_gamma   90.00
#
_symmetry.space_group_name_H-M   'P 1'
#
loop_
_entity.id
_entity.type
_entity.pdbx_description
1 polymer ?
#
loop_
_entity_poly.entity_id
_entity_poly.type
_entity_poly.pdbx_seq_one_letter_code
_entity_poly.pdbx_strand_id
1 'polypeptide(L)'
;MNSQGYDESSSSTAATSGPTSGDPRMGKKQRFMNLIRTTKDVYIPNLTSSISQKTMDGIRSTTNSFEGYNDLPMELPHNTTITYFPTYTTTNLVDPDGLSAPRKDFETTVRCAVSYPGNPTSRRNRWLLSLCKQYLRTGTAEADVAPVVPPHLEEDSGDLNDSQSSIESSLSSKSENRYSHMGIQEEDVLNERIQGFLSKKVPNTPVVVDLLPKDKLRGDTASFFGTTDSYGNLLIKAETDFLPSKINITLDTPIEGHADPISETFPANYVSPYGIGLISDIDDTIKHTGVTGDRRSMFRNVFIHDVQSWVIDGVPLWYKTLHDVADVDFFYVSNSPIQTFTLLKQYICANFPPGPIFLKQYSGNFFSTIMTSSANRKIQPIANILKDFPKKKFILVGDSGEHDLEAYTTTALQFPNQILAIYIRCCSNSMSDVPSHDEEVMNEVNNIIELQQRPMQMTKSTVRTRRRPPPPPIPSTQKPSLTEEQTESIRMSRRNKDENNTKRVAPPPLPNRQLPNLDANTYYVPSSQNDYGMYGAFMDKKADEWKRRVMDSIQKLSNQDTTLMFFSDPALSLEDSIRRIREKYSN
;
A
#
# COMPACT_ATOMS: atom_id res chain seq x y z
N MET A 1 -62.73 14.92 21.75
CA MET A 1 -61.27 14.91 21.43
C MET A 1 -60.61 13.85 22.30
N ASN A 2 -59.85 12.98 21.65
CA ASN A 2 -59.33 11.68 22.10
C ASN A 2 -58.34 11.72 23.28
N SER A 3 -58.33 10.63 24.07
CA SER A 3 -57.19 9.72 24.38
C SER A 3 -57.58 8.83 25.57
N GLN A 4 -57.71 7.49 25.44
CA GLN A 4 -56.67 6.43 25.49
C GLN A 4 -55.80 6.46 26.78
N GLY A 5 -55.56 5.36 27.51
CA GLY A 5 -55.82 3.94 27.27
C GLY A 5 -55.52 3.08 28.51
N TYR A 6 -55.97 1.82 28.47
CA TYR A 6 -55.90 0.78 29.51
C TYR A 6 -54.84 -0.29 29.19
N ASP A 7 -54.46 -1.02 30.24
CA ASP A 7 -53.56 -2.17 30.33
C ASP A 7 -53.92 -3.41 29.47
N GLU A 8 -52.91 -4.28 29.31
CA GLU A 8 -52.84 -5.67 29.80
C GLU A 8 -52.28 -6.73 28.82
N SER A 9 -51.61 -7.69 29.46
CA SER A 9 -50.71 -8.77 29.02
C SER A 9 -51.29 -9.90 28.16
N SER A 10 -50.43 -10.66 27.46
CA SER A 10 -50.43 -12.14 27.53
C SER A 10 -49.31 -12.82 26.71
N SER A 11 -48.75 -13.86 27.33
CA SER A 11 -47.83 -14.88 26.82
C SER A 11 -48.51 -15.94 25.94
N SER A 12 -47.81 -16.55 24.97
CA SER A 12 -47.95 -17.99 24.69
C SER A 12 -46.87 -18.56 23.77
N THR A 13 -46.45 -19.77 24.12
CA THR A 13 -45.53 -20.72 23.46
C THR A 13 -46.26 -21.65 22.47
N ALA A 14 -45.64 -22.02 21.35
CA ALA A 14 -45.94 -23.24 20.57
C ALA A 14 -44.73 -23.58 19.67
N ALA A 15 -44.02 -24.70 19.84
CA ALA A 15 -44.35 -26.10 19.56
C ALA A 15 -44.16 -26.51 18.09
N THR A 16 -43.21 -27.42 17.90
CA THR A 16 -42.63 -27.99 16.67
C THR A 16 -43.52 -29.07 16.05
N SER A 17 -43.62 -29.12 14.71
CA SER A 17 -44.06 -30.32 13.98
C SER A 17 -43.36 -30.44 12.61
N GLY A 18 -42.86 -31.63 12.31
CA GLY A 18 -42.16 -32.03 11.08
C GLY A 18 -43.09 -32.55 9.97
N PRO A 19 -42.54 -33.15 8.89
CA PRO A 19 -42.83 -32.72 7.52
C PRO A 19 -43.81 -33.61 6.75
N THR A 20 -44.51 -33.02 5.77
CA THR A 20 -45.27 -33.75 4.75
C THR A 20 -44.99 -33.23 3.33
N SER A 21 -45.20 -34.15 2.39
CA SER A 21 -44.73 -34.24 1.01
C SER A 21 -45.30 -33.24 -0.02
N GLY A 22 -44.40 -32.70 -0.85
CA GLY A 22 -44.47 -32.60 -2.32
C GLY A 22 -45.73 -32.07 -3.03
N ASP A 23 -45.74 -30.77 -3.37
CA ASP A 23 -46.67 -30.16 -4.33
C ASP A 23 -46.02 -30.10 -5.75
N PRO A 24 -46.69 -30.55 -6.85
CA PRO A 24 -46.08 -30.64 -8.18
C PRO A 24 -45.87 -29.31 -8.92
N ARG A 25 -46.30 -28.15 -8.40
CA ARG A 25 -46.28 -26.87 -9.15
C ARG A 25 -45.09 -25.93 -8.87
N MET A 26 -43.89 -26.47 -8.64
CA MET A 26 -42.68 -25.66 -8.43
C MET A 26 -41.72 -25.66 -9.63
N GLY A 27 -41.43 -24.45 -10.14
CA GLY A 27 -40.50 -24.21 -11.25
C GLY A 27 -39.04 -24.57 -10.93
N LYS A 28 -38.25 -24.89 -11.97
CA LYS A 28 -36.87 -25.41 -11.86
C LYS A 28 -35.94 -24.53 -10.99
N LYS A 29 -36.09 -23.20 -11.04
CA LYS A 29 -35.33 -22.25 -10.20
C LYS A 29 -35.70 -22.34 -8.71
N GLN A 30 -36.97 -22.61 -8.39
CA GLN A 30 -37.44 -22.81 -7.02
C GLN A 30 -36.96 -24.15 -6.45
N ARG A 31 -36.92 -25.20 -7.28
CA ARG A 31 -36.36 -26.51 -6.89
C ARG A 31 -34.87 -26.43 -6.61
N PHE A 32 -34.14 -25.67 -7.41
CA PHE A 32 -32.70 -25.43 -7.18
C PHE A 32 -32.46 -24.58 -5.91
N MET A 33 -33.25 -23.54 -5.65
CA MET A 33 -33.14 -22.75 -4.42
C MET A 33 -33.55 -23.54 -3.17
N ASN A 34 -34.53 -24.46 -3.28
CA ASN A 34 -34.88 -25.35 -2.18
C ASN A 34 -33.82 -26.45 -1.96
N LEU A 35 -33.18 -26.94 -3.02
CA LEU A 35 -32.02 -27.83 -2.93
C LEU A 35 -30.82 -27.13 -2.26
N ILE A 36 -30.57 -25.85 -2.58
CA ILE A 36 -29.51 -25.04 -1.95
C ILE A 36 -29.84 -24.75 -0.47
N ARG A 37 -31.12 -24.57 -0.11
CA ARG A 37 -31.51 -24.43 1.30
C ARG A 37 -31.34 -25.74 2.06
N THR A 38 -31.78 -26.87 1.51
CA THR A 38 -31.63 -28.16 2.18
C THR A 38 -30.19 -28.65 2.27
N THR A 39 -29.30 -28.29 1.33
CA THR A 39 -27.86 -28.61 1.43
C THR A 39 -27.11 -27.66 2.35
N LYS A 40 -27.55 -26.40 2.48
CA LYS A 40 -27.00 -25.46 3.47
C LYS A 40 -27.28 -25.91 4.91
N ASP A 41 -28.42 -26.56 5.15
CA ASP A 41 -28.84 -27.00 6.50
C ASP A 41 -28.32 -28.39 6.90
N VAL A 42 -27.71 -29.16 5.98
CA VAL A 42 -27.15 -30.50 6.26
C VAL A 42 -25.61 -30.51 6.35
N TYR A 43 -24.92 -29.49 5.82
CA TYR A 43 -23.44 -29.49 5.76
C TYR A 43 -22.72 -28.21 6.25
N ILE A 44 -23.43 -27.30 6.91
CA ILE A 44 -22.78 -26.18 7.62
C ILE A 44 -23.26 -26.20 9.08
N PRO A 45 -22.40 -26.57 10.05
CA PRO A 45 -22.76 -26.39 11.44
C PRO A 45 -22.97 -24.90 11.70
N ASN A 46 -24.17 -24.53 12.16
CA ASN A 46 -24.48 -23.21 12.69
C ASN A 46 -23.58 -22.91 13.90
N LEU A 47 -22.47 -22.20 13.68
CA LEU A 47 -21.61 -21.63 14.73
C LEU A 47 -22.18 -20.32 15.33
N THR A 48 -23.50 -20.25 15.53
CA THR A 48 -24.16 -19.03 16.04
C THR A 48 -25.18 -19.27 17.15
N SER A 49 -25.06 -20.35 17.93
CA SER A 49 -25.92 -20.52 19.11
C SER A 49 -25.28 -21.34 20.23
N SER A 50 -24.24 -20.79 20.87
CA SER A 50 -23.84 -21.10 22.26
C SER A 50 -22.58 -20.33 22.72
N ILE A 51 -22.34 -19.11 22.24
CA ILE A 51 -21.36 -18.20 22.87
C ILE A 51 -22.15 -17.09 23.52
N SER A 52 -22.35 -17.25 24.83
CA SER A 52 -23.01 -16.30 25.70
C SER A 52 -22.41 -14.90 25.49
N GLN A 53 -23.27 -13.87 25.39
CA GLN A 53 -22.86 -12.46 25.34
C GLN A 53 -21.88 -12.07 26.48
N LYS A 54 -21.84 -12.84 27.57
CA LYS A 54 -20.85 -12.69 28.65
C LYS A 54 -19.39 -12.92 28.22
N THR A 55 -19.10 -13.65 27.15
CA THR A 55 -17.72 -13.91 26.69
C THR A 55 -17.21 -12.82 25.74
N MET A 56 -18.10 -12.14 25.00
CA MET A 56 -17.70 -10.97 24.19
C MET A 56 -17.46 -9.74 25.06
N ASP A 57 -18.20 -9.59 26.16
CA ASP A 57 -17.90 -8.58 27.17
C ASP A 57 -16.62 -8.93 27.95
N GLY A 58 -16.30 -10.22 28.14
CA GLY A 58 -15.04 -10.69 28.74
C GLY A 58 -13.77 -10.45 27.90
N ILE A 59 -13.89 -10.43 26.57
CA ILE A 59 -12.75 -10.14 25.67
C ILE A 59 -12.61 -8.62 25.44
N ARG A 60 -13.70 -7.87 25.52
CA ARG A 60 -13.64 -6.39 25.55
C ARG A 60 -13.19 -5.87 26.92
N SER A 61 -13.49 -6.56 28.02
CA SER A 61 -13.07 -6.16 29.36
C SER A 61 -11.61 -6.50 29.67
N THR A 62 -11.00 -7.48 29.01
CA THR A 62 -9.59 -7.87 29.25
C THR A 62 -8.57 -7.10 28.40
N THR A 63 -9.02 -6.16 27.58
CA THR A 63 -8.13 -5.17 26.92
C THR A 63 -8.25 -3.76 27.50
N ASN A 64 -9.11 -3.55 28.50
CA ASN A 64 -9.26 -2.27 29.21
C ASN A 64 -9.81 -2.45 30.65
N SER A 65 -9.38 -3.48 31.37
CA SER A 65 -9.60 -3.56 32.82
C SER A 65 -8.66 -2.58 33.51
N PHE A 66 -9.03 -1.30 33.46
CA PHE A 66 -8.55 -0.24 34.33
C PHE A 66 -9.11 -0.54 35.72
N GLU A 67 -8.28 -1.11 36.58
CA GLU A 67 -8.58 -1.21 38.01
C GLU A 67 -8.88 0.18 38.55
N GLY A 68 -9.81 0.24 39.50
CA GLY A 68 -10.49 1.46 39.93
C GLY A 68 -9.57 2.63 40.26
N TYR A 69 -10.10 3.83 39.99
CA TYR A 69 -9.61 5.08 40.55
C TYR A 69 -9.47 4.95 42.08
N ASN A 70 -8.26 4.68 42.54
CA ASN A 70 -7.77 5.15 43.82
C ASN A 70 -6.97 6.41 43.51
N ASP A 71 -7.27 7.51 44.21
CA ASP A 71 -6.59 8.82 44.18
C ASP A 71 -5.13 8.78 44.69
N LEU A 72 -4.39 7.71 44.38
CA LEU A 72 -2.95 7.64 44.59
C LEU A 72 -2.27 8.15 43.30
N PRO A 73 -1.21 8.97 43.40
CA PRO A 73 -0.44 9.36 42.23
C PRO A 73 0.02 8.09 41.50
N MET A 74 -0.30 8.00 40.21
CA MET A 74 0.04 6.86 39.36
C MET A 74 1.56 6.75 39.31
N GLU A 75 2.16 5.87 40.11
CA GLU A 75 3.59 5.57 40.00
C GLU A 75 3.83 4.80 38.70
N LEU A 76 4.79 5.28 37.91
CA LEU A 76 5.24 4.62 36.70
C LEU A 76 6.10 3.39 37.06
N PRO A 77 6.04 2.30 36.29
CA PRO A 77 6.92 1.14 36.53
C PRO A 77 8.40 1.50 36.43
N HIS A 78 9.25 0.86 37.24
CA HIS A 78 10.70 1.10 37.33
C HIS A 78 11.46 1.08 35.99
N ASN A 79 11.02 0.29 35.01
CA ASN A 79 11.65 0.20 33.68
C ASN A 79 10.95 1.06 32.61
N THR A 80 10.34 2.18 33.00
CA THR A 80 9.74 3.11 32.04
C THR A 80 10.83 3.81 31.23
N THR A 81 10.58 4.01 29.95
CA THR A 81 11.52 4.59 28.98
C THR A 81 10.84 5.60 28.09
N ILE A 82 11.59 6.62 27.66
CA ILE A 82 11.17 7.57 26.63
C ILE A 82 11.73 7.11 25.29
N THR A 83 10.87 6.90 24.31
CA THR A 83 11.30 6.74 22.91
C THR A 83 11.09 8.03 22.15
N TYR A 84 12.16 8.76 21.86
CA TYR A 84 12.10 9.94 21.01
C TYR A 84 12.13 9.58 19.52
N PHE A 85 11.20 10.15 18.75
CA PHE A 85 11.15 10.04 17.30
C PHE A 85 11.65 11.36 16.69
N PRO A 86 12.90 11.41 16.19
CA PRO A 86 13.47 12.64 15.63
C PRO A 86 12.59 13.21 14.52
N THR A 87 12.40 14.52 14.61
CA THR A 87 11.60 15.33 13.67
C THR A 87 12.46 16.51 13.21
N TYR A 88 11.93 17.73 13.22
CA TYR A 88 12.61 18.91 12.73
C TYR A 88 12.09 20.18 13.41
N THR A 89 12.95 21.20 13.33
CA THR A 89 12.64 22.60 13.56
C THR A 89 12.74 23.33 12.22
N THR A 90 11.75 24.16 11.90
CA THR A 90 11.75 25.00 10.71
C THR A 90 11.41 26.44 11.08
N THR A 91 11.73 27.37 10.18
CA THR A 91 11.35 28.77 10.36
C THR A 91 9.87 28.94 10.01
N ASN A 92 9.12 29.61 10.88
CA ASN A 92 7.71 29.92 10.63
C ASN A 92 7.62 31.01 9.55
N LEU A 93 7.05 30.67 8.40
CA LEU A 93 6.86 31.57 7.26
C LEU A 93 5.47 32.22 7.23
N VAL A 94 4.64 32.02 8.26
CA VAL A 94 3.34 32.70 8.37
C VAL A 94 3.61 34.15 8.72
N ASP A 95 3.32 35.05 7.78
CA ASP A 95 3.27 36.49 8.06
C ASP A 95 2.17 36.72 9.10
N PRO A 96 2.47 37.28 10.28
CA PRO A 96 1.41 37.73 11.16
C PRO A 96 0.68 38.86 10.43
N ASP A 97 -0.64 38.72 10.27
CA ASP A 97 -1.51 39.88 10.07
C ASP A 97 -1.06 40.93 11.09
N GLY A 98 -0.48 42.05 10.62
CA GLY A 98 0.55 42.84 11.29
C GLY A 98 0.21 43.54 12.62
N LEU A 99 -0.47 42.87 13.54
CA LEU A 99 -0.78 43.35 14.87
C LEU A 99 -0.59 42.23 15.92
N SER A 100 0.35 42.49 16.83
CA SER A 100 0.24 42.21 18.28
C SER A 100 0.62 40.84 18.86
N ALA A 101 1.51 40.06 18.24
CA ALA A 101 2.21 38.97 18.95
C ALA A 101 3.74 39.06 18.75
N PRO A 102 4.57 38.75 19.76
CA PRO A 102 6.01 38.61 19.58
C PRO A 102 6.29 37.53 18.53
N ARG A 103 7.24 37.81 17.63
CA ARG A 103 7.53 36.97 16.48
C ARG A 103 8.12 35.63 16.95
N LYS A 104 7.35 34.55 16.82
CA LYS A 104 7.88 33.20 17.04
C LYS A 104 8.43 32.70 15.71
N ASP A 105 9.73 32.90 15.54
CA ASP A 105 10.44 32.66 14.29
C ASP A 105 10.61 31.17 13.95
N PHE A 106 10.49 30.27 14.92
CA PHE A 106 10.76 28.84 14.75
C PHE A 106 9.61 27.98 15.26
N GLU A 107 9.24 26.96 14.49
CA GLU A 107 8.35 25.88 14.92
C GLU A 107 9.15 24.58 15.00
N THR A 108 9.11 23.93 16.16
CA THR A 108 9.70 22.62 16.44
C THR A 108 8.60 21.60 16.65
N THR A 109 8.58 20.56 15.82
CA THR A 109 7.76 19.39 16.10
C THR A 109 8.51 18.49 17.08
N VAL A 110 7.82 17.96 18.09
CA VAL A 110 8.38 17.01 19.07
C VAL A 110 7.47 15.79 19.12
N ARG A 111 8.06 14.60 18.92
CA ARG A 111 7.36 13.31 18.96
C ARG A 111 8.09 12.36 19.89
N CYS A 112 7.37 11.79 20.85
CA CYS A 112 7.91 10.72 21.69
C CYS A 112 6.83 9.72 22.08
N ALA A 113 7.26 8.60 22.66
CA ALA A 113 6.38 7.63 23.30
C ALA A 113 6.92 7.25 24.67
N VAL A 114 6.02 6.98 25.60
CA VAL A 114 6.32 6.46 26.94
C VAL A 114 5.90 5.00 26.99
N SER A 115 6.85 4.13 27.35
CA SER A 115 6.59 2.69 27.43
C SER A 115 7.52 2.00 28.41
N TYR A 116 7.11 0.83 28.87
CA TYR A 116 7.97 -0.07 29.64
C TYR A 116 8.00 -1.48 29.01
N PRO A 117 9.06 -2.26 29.24
CA PRO A 117 9.15 -3.64 28.77
C PRO A 117 7.95 -4.46 29.26
N GLY A 118 7.25 -5.14 28.34
CA GLY A 118 6.13 -5.99 28.72
C GLY A 118 6.63 -7.29 29.37
N ASN A 119 5.88 -7.80 30.35
CA ASN A 119 6.23 -9.05 31.03
C ASN A 119 6.25 -10.22 30.01
N PRO A 120 7.40 -10.89 29.79
CA PRO A 120 7.52 -11.98 28.81
C PRO A 120 6.65 -13.20 29.18
N THR A 121 6.32 -13.37 30.47
CA THR A 121 5.46 -14.46 30.96
C THR A 121 3.96 -14.18 30.81
N SER A 122 3.58 -12.94 30.44
CA SER A 122 2.20 -12.59 30.15
C SER A 122 1.62 -13.50 29.07
N ARG A 123 0.35 -13.92 29.22
CA ARG A 123 -0.34 -14.77 28.24
C ARG A 123 -0.25 -14.20 26.82
N ARG A 124 -0.40 -12.88 26.67
CA ARG A 124 -0.28 -12.17 25.39
C ARG A 124 1.13 -12.29 24.81
N ASN A 125 2.16 -12.00 25.60
CA ASN A 125 3.55 -11.99 25.13
C ASN A 125 4.04 -13.41 24.84
N ARG A 126 3.69 -14.41 25.67
CA ARG A 126 3.97 -15.83 25.39
C ARG A 126 3.31 -16.30 24.09
N TRP A 127 2.05 -15.92 23.87
CA TRP A 127 1.36 -16.25 22.64
C TRP A 127 2.00 -15.60 21.42
N LEU A 128 2.33 -14.30 21.49
CA LEU A 128 2.99 -13.58 20.40
C LEU A 128 4.38 -14.18 20.09
N LEU A 129 5.18 -14.48 21.11
CA LEU A 129 6.47 -15.15 20.97
C LEU A 129 6.33 -16.53 20.33
N SER A 130 5.37 -17.34 20.81
CA SER A 130 5.09 -18.66 20.24
C SER A 130 4.73 -18.58 18.76
N LEU A 131 3.87 -17.61 18.39
CA LEU A 131 3.55 -17.36 17.00
C LEU A 131 4.77 -16.92 16.19
N CYS A 132 5.57 -15.97 16.68
CA CYS A 132 6.78 -15.54 15.97
C CYS A 132 7.75 -16.71 15.75
N LYS A 133 7.91 -17.60 16.75
CA LYS A 133 8.73 -18.81 16.64
C LYS A 133 8.16 -19.82 15.62
N GLN A 134 6.86 -19.83 15.37
CA GLN A 134 6.27 -20.66 14.30
C GLN A 134 6.77 -20.22 12.90
N TYR A 135 7.10 -18.94 12.73
CA TYR A 135 7.71 -18.40 11.51
C TYR A 135 9.22 -18.70 11.38
N LEU A 136 9.85 -19.26 12.43
CA LEU A 136 11.20 -19.85 12.36
C LEU A 136 11.19 -21.28 11.83
N ARG A 137 10.13 -22.06 12.12
CA ARG A 137 10.05 -23.50 11.75
C ARG A 137 9.95 -23.71 10.24
N THR A 138 11.02 -24.10 9.57
CA THR A 138 11.00 -24.48 8.14
C THR A 138 10.15 -25.74 7.92
N GLY A 139 8.83 -25.59 7.85
CA GLY A 139 7.90 -26.61 7.39
C GLY A 139 7.82 -26.57 5.88
N THR A 140 7.86 -27.74 5.25
CA THR A 140 7.64 -27.99 3.82
C THR A 140 6.60 -27.05 3.21
N ALA A 141 6.95 -26.49 2.06
CA ALA A 141 6.11 -25.65 1.22
C ALA A 141 4.90 -26.43 0.68
N GLU A 142 3.94 -26.78 1.53
CA GLU A 142 2.63 -27.33 1.13
C GLU A 142 1.55 -27.30 2.22
N ALA A 143 1.79 -26.67 3.38
CA ALA A 143 0.79 -26.53 4.44
C ALA A 143 0.32 -25.08 4.60
N ASP A 144 -0.21 -24.49 3.53
CA ASP A 144 -1.13 -23.37 3.66
C ASP A 144 -2.57 -23.90 3.64
N VAL A 145 -3.40 -23.31 4.51
CA VAL A 145 -4.81 -23.63 4.80
C VAL A 145 -5.05 -24.67 5.90
N ALA A 146 -4.93 -24.23 7.16
CA ALA A 146 -5.83 -24.67 8.22
C ALA A 146 -6.07 -23.52 9.22
N PRO A 147 -7.34 -23.15 9.53
CA PRO A 147 -7.61 -22.27 10.66
C PRO A 147 -7.34 -23.05 11.95
N VAL A 148 -6.32 -22.64 12.71
CA VAL A 148 -5.99 -23.27 13.99
C VAL A 148 -7.07 -22.88 15.01
N VAL A 149 -7.90 -23.87 15.34
CA VAL A 149 -8.88 -23.83 16.43
C VAL A 149 -8.13 -23.74 17.77
N PRO A 150 -8.55 -22.90 18.73
CA PRO A 150 -7.95 -22.89 20.07
C PRO A 150 -8.10 -24.26 20.73
N PRO A 151 -7.11 -24.76 21.49
CA PRO A 151 -7.29 -25.97 22.27
C PRO A 151 -8.39 -25.74 23.32
N HIS A 152 -9.39 -26.62 23.29
CA HIS A 152 -10.44 -26.69 24.30
C HIS A 152 -9.83 -26.97 25.68
N LEU A 153 -10.30 -26.20 26.66
CA LEU A 153 -10.09 -26.42 28.09
C LEU A 153 -11.03 -27.55 28.53
N GLU A 154 -10.49 -28.62 29.08
CA GLU A 154 -11.23 -29.43 30.06
C GLU A 154 -10.66 -29.07 31.44
N GLU A 155 -11.53 -28.49 32.27
CA GLU A 155 -11.37 -28.48 33.72
C GLU A 155 -11.78 -29.88 34.21
N ASP A 156 -10.89 -30.59 34.91
CA ASP A 156 -11.36 -31.53 35.92
C ASP A 156 -10.45 -31.52 37.14
N SER A 157 -11.10 -31.58 38.28
CA SER A 157 -10.59 -31.43 39.63
C SER A 157 -10.67 -32.77 40.35
N GLY A 158 -9.60 -33.21 41.00
CA GLY A 158 -9.68 -34.12 42.15
C GLY A 158 -8.95 -35.46 42.08
N ASP A 159 -8.00 -35.59 43.01
CA ASP A 159 -7.57 -36.77 43.78
C ASP A 159 -6.75 -37.94 43.18
N LEU A 160 -5.49 -37.99 43.67
CA LEU A 160 -4.76 -39.09 44.33
C LEU A 160 -4.91 -40.54 43.80
N ASN A 161 -3.82 -41.10 43.23
CA ASN A 161 -3.03 -42.17 43.88
C ASN A 161 -1.82 -42.64 43.06
N ASP A 162 -0.83 -43.15 43.79
CA ASP A 162 0.42 -43.79 43.38
C ASP A 162 0.34 -44.76 42.19
N SER A 163 1.38 -44.76 41.34
CA SER A 163 2.23 -45.94 41.10
C SER A 163 3.45 -45.62 40.23
N GLN A 164 4.59 -46.13 40.70
CA GLN A 164 5.88 -46.19 40.01
C GLN A 164 5.79 -46.96 38.69
N SER A 165 6.63 -46.62 37.69
CA SER A 165 7.59 -47.56 37.10
C SER A 165 8.40 -46.99 35.90
N SER A 166 9.71 -47.21 36.02
CA SER A 166 10.73 -47.56 35.00
C SER A 166 10.90 -46.72 33.72
N ILE A 167 12.00 -45.95 33.75
CA ILE A 167 13.15 -46.00 32.83
C ILE A 167 13.04 -47.06 31.71
N GLU A 168 13.05 -46.61 30.45
CA GLU A 168 13.81 -47.30 29.41
C GLU A 168 14.28 -46.32 28.33
N SER A 169 15.59 -46.29 28.19
CA SER A 169 16.40 -45.56 27.23
C SER A 169 16.34 -46.20 25.85
N SER A 170 16.13 -45.40 24.80
CA SER A 170 16.61 -45.75 23.46
C SER A 170 17.35 -44.56 22.84
N LEU A 171 18.67 -44.70 22.83
CA LEU A 171 19.61 -43.92 22.05
C LEU A 171 19.40 -44.22 20.56
N SER A 172 19.22 -43.20 19.72
CA SER A 172 19.59 -43.31 18.31
C SER A 172 20.25 -42.04 17.78
N SER A 173 21.44 -42.27 17.22
CA SER A 173 22.18 -41.44 16.25
C SER A 173 22.48 -39.97 16.56
N LYS A 174 23.72 -39.77 17.02
CA LYS A 174 24.55 -38.59 16.71
C LYS A 174 24.44 -38.23 15.21
N SER A 175 23.75 -37.15 14.92
CA SER A 175 24.03 -36.31 13.76
C SER A 175 24.40 -34.93 14.31
N GLU A 176 25.60 -34.48 13.94
CA GLU A 176 26.23 -33.29 14.49
C GLU A 176 25.36 -32.04 14.30
N ASN A 177 25.15 -31.35 15.42
CA ASN A 177 24.47 -30.08 15.59
C ASN A 177 25.15 -28.94 14.80
N ARG A 178 24.93 -28.84 13.48
CA ARG A 178 25.11 -27.57 12.73
C ARG A 178 23.82 -26.77 12.64
N TYR A 179 22.66 -27.39 12.86
CA TYR A 179 21.35 -26.74 12.77
C TYR A 179 20.89 -26.05 14.06
N SER A 180 21.40 -26.45 15.23
CA SER A 180 21.01 -25.84 16.51
C SER A 180 21.66 -24.48 16.76
N HIS A 181 22.90 -24.27 16.28
CA HIS A 181 23.60 -23.01 16.50
C HIS A 181 23.01 -21.85 15.67
N MET A 182 22.61 -22.11 14.42
CA MET A 182 21.89 -21.11 13.61
C MET A 182 20.49 -20.80 14.15
N GLY A 183 19.77 -21.81 14.67
CA GLY A 183 18.44 -21.60 15.26
C GLY A 183 18.45 -20.73 16.52
N ILE A 184 19.50 -20.83 17.34
CA ILE A 184 19.68 -19.98 18.53
C ILE A 184 19.96 -18.53 18.09
N GLN A 185 20.81 -18.33 17.08
CA GLN A 185 21.12 -16.99 16.56
C GLN A 185 19.89 -16.31 15.92
N GLU A 186 19.07 -17.05 15.15
CA GLU A 186 17.82 -16.52 14.59
C GLU A 186 16.80 -16.14 15.69
N GLU A 187 16.72 -16.93 16.77
CA GLU A 187 15.82 -16.67 17.88
C GLU A 187 16.24 -15.42 18.68
N ASP A 188 17.54 -15.23 18.90
CA ASP A 188 18.07 -14.05 19.59
C ASP A 188 17.79 -12.76 18.78
N VAL A 189 18.08 -12.79 17.47
CA VAL A 189 17.78 -11.66 16.56
C VAL A 189 16.28 -11.36 16.52
N LEU A 190 15.45 -12.40 16.46
CA LEU A 190 14.00 -12.25 16.51
C LEU A 190 13.57 -11.59 17.82
N ASN A 191 14.04 -12.11 18.97
CA ASN A 191 13.70 -11.62 20.29
C ASN A 191 14.08 -10.14 20.47
N GLU A 192 15.23 -9.71 19.95
CA GLU A 192 15.65 -8.32 19.96
C GLU A 192 14.69 -7.44 19.12
N ARG A 193 14.41 -7.84 17.89
CA ARG A 193 13.64 -7.00 16.94
C ARG A 193 12.15 -6.90 17.27
N ILE A 194 11.58 -7.85 18.00
CA ILE A 194 10.16 -7.80 18.41
C ILE A 194 9.93 -7.03 19.72
N GLN A 195 10.97 -6.57 20.42
CA GLN A 195 10.81 -5.89 21.72
C GLN A 195 9.85 -4.70 21.67
N GLY A 196 9.88 -3.92 20.58
CA GLY A 196 8.95 -2.81 20.37
C GLY A 196 7.48 -3.24 20.41
N PHE A 197 7.17 -4.47 19.95
CA PHE A 197 5.83 -5.05 19.98
C PHE A 197 5.46 -5.70 21.32
N LEU A 198 6.45 -6.09 22.11
CA LEU A 198 6.26 -6.63 23.46
C LEU A 198 6.11 -5.54 24.51
N SER A 199 6.60 -4.32 24.23
CA SER A 199 6.47 -3.16 25.12
C SER A 199 5.02 -2.81 25.43
N LYS A 200 4.76 -2.39 26.68
CA LYS A 200 3.48 -1.84 27.09
C LYS A 200 3.55 -0.32 27.08
N LYS A 201 2.60 0.30 26.38
CA LYS A 201 2.48 1.76 26.27
C LYS A 201 1.84 2.34 27.52
N VAL A 202 2.29 3.53 27.93
CA VAL A 202 1.78 4.23 29.12
C VAL A 202 0.97 5.46 28.68
N PRO A 203 -0.37 5.39 28.74
CA PRO A 203 -1.22 6.53 28.41
C PRO A 203 -1.29 7.56 29.54
N ASN A 204 -1.81 8.75 29.23
CA ASN A 204 -2.11 9.81 30.18
C ASN A 204 -0.93 10.20 31.09
N THR A 205 0.30 10.08 30.60
CA THR A 205 1.51 10.48 31.33
C THR A 205 1.82 11.94 31.04
N PRO A 206 1.86 12.83 32.06
CA PRO A 206 2.38 14.19 31.92
C PRO A 206 3.84 14.21 31.46
N VAL A 207 4.11 15.01 30.43
CA VAL A 207 5.43 15.19 29.84
C VAL A 207 5.72 16.68 29.71
N VAL A 208 6.89 17.09 30.18
CA VAL A 208 7.46 18.43 29.99
C VAL A 208 8.49 18.36 28.88
N VAL A 209 8.39 19.28 27.93
CA VAL A 209 9.30 19.42 26.80
C VAL A 209 9.98 20.78 26.86
N ASP A 210 11.28 20.80 27.15
CA ASP A 210 12.07 22.03 27.17
C ASP A 210 12.88 22.17 25.87
N LEU A 211 12.71 23.29 25.18
CA LEU A 211 13.51 23.68 24.04
C LEU A 211 14.66 24.57 24.51
N LEU A 212 15.88 24.18 24.16
CA LEU A 212 17.11 24.79 24.68
C LEU A 212 17.96 25.36 23.52
N PRO A 213 18.35 26.64 23.54
CA PRO A 213 19.23 27.23 22.55
C PRO A 213 20.66 26.69 22.68
N LYS A 214 21.46 26.91 21.63
CA LYS A 214 22.89 26.53 21.66
C LYS A 214 23.70 27.37 22.65
N ASP A 215 23.35 28.66 22.76
CA ASP A 215 24.03 29.61 23.62
C ASP A 215 23.19 29.87 24.88
N LYS A 216 23.69 29.42 26.04
CA LYS A 216 23.02 29.59 27.33
C LYS A 216 22.98 31.05 27.79
N LEU A 217 23.81 31.94 27.20
CA LEU A 217 23.92 33.33 27.63
C LEU A 217 22.67 34.17 27.35
N ARG A 218 21.82 33.74 26.40
CA ARG A 218 20.52 34.38 26.17
C ARG A 218 19.48 34.03 27.25
N GLY A 219 19.65 32.94 27.99
CA GLY A 219 18.69 32.51 29.02
C GLY A 219 17.32 32.04 28.49
N ASP A 220 17.05 32.19 27.20
CA ASP A 220 15.78 31.80 26.59
C ASP A 220 15.65 30.28 26.61
N THR A 221 14.80 29.74 27.49
CA THR A 221 14.35 28.34 27.46
C THR A 221 12.84 28.37 27.37
N ALA A 222 12.27 27.53 26.52
CA ALA A 222 10.82 27.46 26.35
C ALA A 222 10.33 26.07 26.78
N SER A 223 9.45 26.04 27.77
CA SER A 223 8.87 24.81 28.30
C SER A 223 7.44 24.64 27.79
N PHE A 224 7.14 23.44 27.31
CA PHE A 224 5.83 23.04 26.81
C PHE A 224 5.36 21.82 27.58
N PHE A 225 4.05 21.74 27.82
CA PHE A 225 3.45 20.66 28.58
C PHE A 225 2.51 19.87 27.67
N GLY A 226 2.55 18.55 27.79
CA GLY A 226 1.62 17.67 27.11
C GLY A 226 1.39 16.39 27.88
N THR A 227 0.43 15.60 27.42
CA THR A 227 0.09 14.31 28.01
C THR A 227 0.09 13.25 26.92
N THR A 228 0.60 12.06 27.22
CA THR A 228 0.56 10.96 26.26
C THR A 228 -0.89 10.52 25.95
N ASP A 229 -1.14 10.16 24.70
CA ASP A 229 -2.43 9.67 24.22
C ASP A 229 -2.74 8.26 24.76
N SER A 230 -3.88 7.68 24.36
CA SER A 230 -4.28 6.32 24.75
C SER A 230 -3.32 5.21 24.28
N TYR A 231 -2.38 5.54 23.40
CA TYR A 231 -1.33 4.65 22.88
C TYR A 231 0.06 5.00 23.42
N GLY A 232 0.13 5.87 24.44
CA GLY A 232 1.36 6.31 25.07
C GLY A 232 2.26 7.18 24.19
N ASN A 233 1.73 7.80 23.13
CA ASN A 233 2.47 8.70 22.26
C ASN A 233 2.16 10.17 22.57
N LEU A 234 3.12 11.04 22.29
CA LEU A 234 2.99 12.50 22.38
C LEU A 234 3.42 13.13 21.06
N LEU A 235 2.65 14.12 20.61
CA LEU A 235 2.99 15.02 19.51
C LEU A 235 2.74 16.45 19.97
N ILE A 236 3.78 17.28 19.99
CA ILE A 236 3.69 18.71 20.30
C ILE A 236 4.28 19.49 19.12
N LYS A 237 3.60 20.58 18.72
CA LYS A 237 4.19 21.64 17.90
C LYS A 237 4.48 22.82 18.83
N ALA A 238 5.77 23.10 19.01
CA ALA A 238 6.28 24.08 19.93
C ALA A 238 6.86 25.26 19.13
N GLU A 239 6.46 26.47 19.46
CA GLU A 239 6.91 27.68 18.76
C GLU A 239 7.84 28.50 19.65
N THR A 240 8.96 28.96 19.10
CA THR A 240 10.01 29.71 19.81
C THR A 240 10.52 30.88 18.99
N ASP A 241 11.08 31.89 19.66
CA ASP A 241 11.74 33.06 19.06
C ASP A 241 13.26 32.88 18.90
N PHE A 242 13.80 31.73 19.33
CA PHE A 242 15.18 31.32 19.14
C PHE A 242 15.25 29.98 18.41
N LEU A 243 16.38 29.69 17.76
CA LEU A 243 16.61 28.39 17.16
C LEU A 243 17.04 27.37 18.23
N PRO A 244 16.22 26.36 18.58
CA PRO A 244 16.62 25.32 19.52
C PRO A 244 17.75 24.45 18.97
N SER A 245 18.62 24.03 19.87
CA SER A 245 19.71 23.08 19.59
C SER A 245 19.50 21.73 20.26
N LYS A 246 18.75 21.72 21.38
CA LYS A 246 18.44 20.53 22.17
C LYS A 246 16.98 20.56 22.61
N ILE A 247 16.44 19.37 22.80
CA ILE A 247 15.10 19.10 23.30
C ILE A 247 15.27 18.24 24.54
N ASN A 248 14.85 18.73 25.69
CA ASN A 248 14.79 17.94 26.92
C ASN A 248 13.36 17.43 27.11
N ILE A 249 13.19 16.14 27.37
CA ILE A 249 11.89 15.52 27.62
C ILE A 249 11.92 14.94 29.02
N THR A 250 11.03 15.43 29.89
CA THR A 250 10.94 15.02 31.29
C THR A 250 9.56 14.44 31.57
N LEU A 251 9.51 13.27 32.22
CA LEU A 251 8.26 12.70 32.73
C LEU A 251 7.96 13.30 34.10
N ASP A 252 6.87 14.06 34.19
CA ASP A 252 6.43 14.68 35.44
C ASP A 252 5.52 13.71 36.21
N THR A 253 6.04 12.52 36.48
CA THR A 253 5.34 11.46 37.20
C THR A 253 6.34 10.63 37.99
N PRO A 254 6.11 10.39 39.30
CA PRO A 254 6.97 9.54 40.11
C PRO A 254 7.09 8.14 39.51
N ILE A 255 8.27 7.54 39.63
CA ILE A 255 8.56 6.18 39.17
C ILE A 255 8.85 5.31 40.37
N GLU A 256 8.31 4.09 40.36
CA GLU A 256 8.54 3.10 41.41
C GLU A 256 10.05 2.90 41.63
N GLY A 257 10.51 3.20 42.85
CA GLY A 257 11.93 3.04 43.24
C GLY A 257 12.88 4.15 42.78
N HIS A 258 12.39 5.23 42.15
CA HIS A 258 13.19 6.38 41.73
C HIS A 258 12.65 7.71 42.29
N ALA A 259 13.52 8.46 42.99
CA ALA A 259 13.16 9.76 43.56
C ALA A 259 13.17 10.90 42.52
N ASP A 260 14.00 10.79 41.48
CA ASP A 260 14.13 11.79 40.42
C ASP A 260 13.27 11.42 39.20
N PRO A 261 12.65 12.42 38.53
CA PRO A 261 11.92 12.19 37.28
C PRO A 261 12.88 11.74 36.15
N ILE A 262 12.40 10.86 35.25
CA ILE A 262 13.15 10.54 34.03
C ILE A 262 13.22 11.78 33.15
N SER A 263 14.43 12.21 32.81
CA SER A 263 14.70 13.32 31.90
C SER A 263 15.75 12.91 30.87
N GLU A 264 15.40 12.99 29.58
CA GLU A 264 16.28 12.63 28.47
C GLU A 264 16.44 13.81 27.49
N THR A 265 17.67 14.05 27.05
CA THR A 265 18.00 15.15 26.13
C THR A 265 18.34 14.64 24.73
N PHE A 266 17.74 15.25 23.72
CA PHE A 266 17.88 14.92 22.30
C PHE A 266 18.34 16.13 21.48
N PRO A 267 18.99 15.94 20.32
CA PRO A 267 19.31 17.05 19.42
C PRO A 267 18.05 17.59 18.73
N ALA A 268 17.99 18.91 18.55
CA ALA A 268 17.03 19.55 17.64
C ALA A 268 17.67 19.69 16.25
N ASN A 269 16.97 19.20 15.22
CA ASN A 269 17.46 19.28 13.84
C ASN A 269 16.78 20.46 13.14
N TYR A 270 17.55 21.43 12.65
CA TYR A 270 17.01 22.50 11.81
C TYR A 270 16.91 22.06 10.36
N VAL A 271 15.79 22.35 9.72
CA VAL A 271 15.57 22.15 8.29
C VAL A 271 15.15 23.49 7.69
N SER A 272 15.83 23.89 6.61
CA SER A 272 15.54 25.16 5.92
C SER A 272 14.12 25.15 5.34
N PRO A 273 13.35 26.25 5.44
CA PRO A 273 12.04 26.34 4.81
C PRO A 273 12.11 26.46 3.27
N TYR A 274 13.32 26.60 2.70
CA TYR A 274 13.59 26.77 1.27
C TYR A 274 14.38 25.59 0.70
N GLY A 275 14.67 25.62 -0.60
CA GLY A 275 15.48 24.61 -1.26
C GLY A 275 14.69 23.39 -1.72
N ILE A 276 15.30 22.21 -1.62
CA ILE A 276 14.74 20.93 -2.07
C ILE A 276 14.63 19.98 -0.89
N GLY A 277 13.55 19.20 -0.84
CA GLY A 277 13.44 18.04 0.03
C GLY A 277 13.16 16.78 -0.80
N LEU A 278 13.47 15.62 -0.25
CA LEU A 278 13.09 14.33 -0.79
C LEU A 278 12.25 13.60 0.26
N ILE A 279 11.04 13.20 -0.11
CA ILE A 279 10.17 12.36 0.70
C ILE A 279 10.20 10.95 0.12
N SER A 280 10.77 10.03 0.88
CA SER A 280 10.96 8.64 0.50
C SER A 280 10.03 7.72 1.28
N ASP A 281 9.38 6.79 0.58
CA ASP A 281 8.94 5.56 1.23
C ASP A 281 10.13 4.69 1.64
N ILE A 282 9.91 3.71 2.53
CA ILE A 282 10.96 2.84 3.05
C ILE A 282 10.88 1.45 2.43
N ASP A 283 9.76 0.76 2.69
CA ASP A 283 9.61 -0.66 2.37
C ASP A 283 9.48 -0.82 0.86
N ASP A 284 10.24 -1.76 0.29
CA ASP A 284 10.41 -1.97 -1.14
C ASP A 284 10.80 -0.72 -1.97
N THR A 285 11.16 0.40 -1.34
CA THR A 285 11.70 1.61 -1.99
C THR A 285 13.19 1.77 -1.76
N ILE A 286 13.63 1.78 -0.50
CA ILE A 286 15.05 1.86 -0.11
C ILE A 286 15.54 0.59 0.59
N LYS A 287 14.62 -0.36 0.83
CA LYS A 287 14.85 -1.61 1.55
C LYS A 287 14.09 -2.74 0.85
N HIS A 288 14.75 -3.86 0.57
CA HIS A 288 14.08 -5.08 0.13
C HIS A 288 13.32 -5.71 1.31
N THR A 289 12.00 -5.55 1.33
CA THR A 289 11.10 -6.26 2.25
C THR A 289 10.50 -7.50 1.62
N GLY A 290 10.22 -7.45 0.32
CA GLY A 290 9.48 -8.49 -0.37
C GLY A 290 8.00 -8.50 0.03
N VAL A 291 7.35 -7.33 0.11
CA VAL A 291 5.90 -7.22 0.35
C VAL A 291 5.10 -7.96 -0.73
N THR A 292 5.66 -8.13 -1.92
CA THR A 292 5.10 -8.95 -3.01
C THR A 292 5.22 -10.47 -2.79
N GLY A 293 5.99 -10.90 -1.78
CA GLY A 293 6.17 -12.30 -1.40
C GLY A 293 5.10 -12.82 -0.45
N ASP A 294 5.24 -14.08 -0.03
CA ASP A 294 4.34 -14.65 0.97
C ASP A 294 4.60 -14.06 2.37
N ARG A 295 3.56 -14.14 3.21
CA ARG A 295 3.54 -13.59 4.57
C ARG A 295 4.71 -14.05 5.42
N ARG A 296 5.16 -15.29 5.22
CA ARG A 296 6.25 -15.87 5.99
C ARG A 296 7.58 -15.29 5.57
N SER A 297 7.84 -15.18 4.27
CA SER A 297 9.08 -14.56 3.76
C SER A 297 9.20 -13.10 4.18
N MET A 298 8.12 -12.31 4.11
CA MET A 298 8.11 -10.93 4.60
C MET A 298 8.51 -10.86 6.09
N PHE A 299 7.93 -11.71 6.92
CA PHE A 299 8.27 -11.76 8.35
C PHE A 299 9.75 -12.10 8.58
N ARG A 300 10.26 -13.13 7.89
CA ARG A 300 11.66 -13.54 8.05
C ARG A 300 12.63 -12.45 7.57
N ASN A 301 12.32 -11.78 6.46
CA ASN A 301 13.11 -10.66 5.94
C ASN A 301 13.23 -9.52 6.95
N VAL A 302 12.13 -9.17 7.63
CA VAL A 302 12.14 -8.06 8.59
C VAL A 302 12.77 -8.45 9.93
N PHE A 303 12.45 -9.63 10.46
CA PHE A 303 12.74 -9.97 11.85
C PHE A 303 13.89 -10.97 12.04
N ILE A 304 14.44 -11.55 10.98
CA ILE A 304 15.47 -12.58 11.07
C ILE A 304 16.67 -12.24 10.20
N HIS A 305 16.44 -11.96 8.91
CA HIS A 305 17.54 -11.73 7.97
C HIS A 305 18.37 -10.50 8.35
N ASP A 306 19.64 -10.52 7.94
CA ASP A 306 20.55 -9.41 8.19
C ASP A 306 20.00 -8.13 7.55
N VAL A 307 20.09 -7.02 8.29
CA VAL A 307 19.72 -5.69 7.81
C VAL A 307 20.53 -5.29 6.58
N GLN A 308 21.74 -5.83 6.39
CA GLN A 308 22.52 -5.61 5.17
C GLN A 308 21.90 -6.23 3.92
N SER A 309 21.11 -7.31 4.06
CA SER A 309 20.43 -7.92 2.90
C SER A 309 19.26 -7.09 2.39
N TRP A 310 18.94 -5.97 3.06
CA TRP A 310 17.90 -5.04 2.63
C TRP A 310 18.39 -4.03 1.60
N VAL A 311 19.69 -3.79 1.52
CA VAL A 311 20.25 -2.72 0.69
C VAL A 311 19.91 -2.98 -0.77
N ILE A 312 19.30 -1.98 -1.39
CA ILE A 312 19.03 -1.95 -2.83
C ILE A 312 20.20 -1.25 -3.50
N ASP A 313 20.87 -1.95 -4.42
CA ASP A 313 22.06 -1.42 -5.10
C ASP A 313 21.77 -0.09 -5.80
N GLY A 314 22.70 0.85 -5.70
CA GLY A 314 22.60 2.18 -6.31
C GLY A 314 21.77 3.22 -5.53
N VAL A 315 20.74 2.82 -4.79
CA VAL A 315 19.86 3.77 -4.06
C VAL A 315 20.62 4.54 -2.95
N PRO A 316 21.48 3.89 -2.10
CA PRO A 316 22.30 4.61 -1.14
C PRO A 316 23.20 5.67 -1.78
N LEU A 317 23.82 5.35 -2.92
CA LEU A 317 24.69 6.27 -3.65
C LEU A 317 23.90 7.47 -4.18
N TRP A 318 22.73 7.22 -4.77
CA TRP A 318 21.83 8.28 -5.24
C TRP A 318 21.46 9.24 -4.10
N TYR A 319 20.99 8.71 -2.97
CA TYR A 319 20.51 9.54 -1.86
C TYR A 319 21.64 10.33 -1.21
N LYS A 320 22.80 9.68 -0.96
CA LYS A 320 23.98 10.36 -0.42
C LYS A 320 24.50 11.45 -1.37
N THR A 321 24.48 11.20 -2.67
CA THR A 321 24.89 12.22 -3.67
C THR A 321 23.97 13.44 -3.62
N LEU A 322 22.66 13.24 -3.54
CA LEU A 322 21.72 14.35 -3.42
C LEU A 322 21.90 15.14 -2.12
N HIS A 323 22.14 14.45 -1.00
CA HIS A 323 22.43 15.10 0.27
C HIS A 323 23.73 15.91 0.21
N ASP A 324 24.84 15.27 -0.17
CA ASP A 324 26.19 15.83 -0.03
C ASP A 324 26.51 16.87 -1.11
N VAL A 325 25.97 16.73 -2.32
CA VAL A 325 26.31 17.57 -3.47
C VAL A 325 25.22 18.61 -3.78
N ALA A 326 23.96 18.29 -3.51
CA ALA A 326 22.82 19.13 -3.91
C ALA A 326 22.03 19.71 -2.72
N ASP A 327 22.49 19.50 -1.48
CA ASP A 327 21.90 20.06 -0.25
C ASP A 327 20.40 19.73 -0.13
N VAL A 328 20.05 18.46 -0.40
CA VAL A 328 18.68 17.97 -0.33
C VAL A 328 18.38 17.46 1.07
N ASP A 329 17.31 17.97 1.68
CA ASP A 329 16.79 17.49 2.97
C ASP A 329 15.97 16.20 2.81
N PHE A 330 16.16 15.20 3.66
CA PHE A 330 15.49 13.90 3.55
C PHE A 330 14.38 13.70 4.57
N PHE A 331 13.26 13.12 4.15
CA PHE A 331 12.13 12.75 4.99
C PHE A 331 11.69 11.33 4.63
N TYR A 332 11.50 10.47 5.64
CA TYR A 332 11.10 9.08 5.43
C TYR A 332 9.68 8.85 5.91
N VAL A 333 8.79 8.35 5.06
CA VAL A 333 7.37 8.11 5.38
C VAL A 333 6.99 6.69 4.96
N SER A 334 6.70 5.82 5.92
CA SER A 334 6.38 4.41 5.65
C SER A 334 5.09 3.94 6.33
N ASN A 335 4.43 2.99 5.69
CA ASN A 335 3.29 2.25 6.24
C ASN A 335 3.69 1.19 7.29
N SER A 336 5.00 0.98 7.52
CA SER A 336 5.51 0.10 8.56
C SER A 336 5.02 0.51 9.96
N PRO A 337 4.81 -0.45 10.86
CA PRO A 337 4.40 -0.15 12.23
C PRO A 337 5.45 0.64 13.00
N ILE A 338 5.03 1.59 13.83
CA ILE A 338 5.94 2.40 14.66
C ILE A 338 6.87 1.57 15.57
N GLN A 339 6.49 0.33 15.88
CA GLN A 339 7.31 -0.62 16.64
C GLN A 339 8.59 -1.04 15.93
N THR A 340 8.68 -0.91 14.59
CA THR A 340 9.90 -1.18 13.82
C THR A 340 10.87 0.01 13.77
N PHE A 341 10.52 1.13 14.44
CA PHE A 341 11.29 2.38 14.40
C PHE A 341 12.78 2.20 14.69
N THR A 342 13.14 1.54 15.80
CA THR A 342 14.55 1.38 16.20
C THR A 342 15.37 0.68 15.11
N LEU A 343 14.79 -0.38 14.52
CA LEU A 343 15.41 -1.16 13.47
C LEU A 343 15.56 -0.36 12.17
N LEU A 344 14.52 0.36 11.76
CA LEU A 344 14.57 1.22 10.57
C LEU A 344 15.52 2.40 10.74
N LYS A 345 15.58 2.99 11.95
CA LYS A 345 16.51 4.08 12.27
C LYS A 345 17.96 3.61 12.13
N GLN A 346 18.30 2.44 12.65
CA GLN A 346 19.64 1.87 12.50
C GLN A 346 20.00 1.66 11.03
N TYR A 347 19.09 1.09 10.24
CA TYR A 347 19.29 0.87 8.81
C TYR A 347 19.51 2.19 8.03
N ILE A 348 18.67 3.20 8.28
CA ILE A 348 18.78 4.51 7.64
C ILE A 348 20.10 5.17 8.04
N CYS A 349 20.44 5.22 9.34
CA CYS A 349 21.69 5.83 9.79
C CYS A 349 22.95 5.17 9.19
N ALA A 350 22.92 3.86 8.88
CA ALA A 350 24.05 3.17 8.28
C ALA A 350 24.18 3.46 6.77
N ASN A 351 23.06 3.57 6.05
CA ASN A 351 23.04 3.50 4.59
C ASN A 351 22.60 4.78 3.89
N PHE A 352 21.83 5.66 4.54
CA PHE A 352 21.14 6.79 3.94
C PHE A 352 21.36 8.10 4.71
N PRO A 353 21.08 9.26 4.09
CA PRO A 353 21.12 10.55 4.77
C PRO A 353 20.22 10.60 6.02
N PRO A 354 20.60 11.36 7.05
CA PRO A 354 19.76 11.51 8.23
C PRO A 354 18.48 12.28 7.87
N GLY A 355 17.36 11.86 8.47
CA GLY A 355 16.07 12.51 8.28
C GLY A 355 15.01 12.02 9.27
N PRO A 356 13.94 12.78 9.49
CA PRO A 356 12.79 12.35 10.29
C PRO A 356 12.12 11.12 9.68
N ILE A 357 11.66 10.21 10.56
CA ILE A 357 10.97 8.97 10.16
C ILE A 357 9.52 9.01 10.67
N PHE A 358 8.59 8.93 9.75
CA PHE A 358 7.15 8.88 10.00
C PHE A 358 6.66 7.46 9.71
N LEU A 359 6.26 6.77 10.77
CA LEU A 359 5.74 5.40 10.73
C LEU A 359 4.29 5.39 11.16
N LYS A 360 3.59 4.32 10.78
CA LYS A 360 2.17 4.18 11.08
C LYS A 360 1.93 3.73 12.52
N GLN A 361 0.99 4.40 13.17
CA GLN A 361 0.44 3.99 14.45
C GLN A 361 -0.64 2.96 14.21
N TYR A 362 -0.42 1.74 14.69
CA TYR A 362 -1.41 0.66 14.61
C TYR A 362 -1.96 0.34 16.00
N SER A 363 -3.29 0.20 16.06
CA SER A 363 -4.03 -0.27 17.22
C SER A 363 -4.68 -1.61 16.89
N GLY A 364 -4.01 -2.74 17.19
CA GLY A 364 -4.61 -4.06 16.93
C GLY A 364 -3.64 -5.24 16.92
N ASN A 365 -4.09 -6.35 16.33
CA ASN A 365 -3.35 -7.61 16.26
C ASN A 365 -2.05 -7.44 15.46
N PHE A 366 -0.96 -8.03 15.94
CA PHE A 366 0.40 -7.95 15.37
C PHE A 366 0.46 -8.22 13.86
N PHE A 367 -0.18 -9.29 13.39
CA PHE A 367 -0.18 -9.64 11.97
C PHE A 367 -1.05 -8.71 11.11
N SER A 368 -2.22 -8.29 11.62
CA SER A 368 -3.03 -7.26 10.91
C SER A 368 -2.26 -5.94 10.80
N THR A 369 -1.50 -5.62 11.84
CA THR A 369 -0.63 -4.44 11.90
C THR A 369 0.49 -4.49 10.86
N ILE A 370 1.17 -5.62 10.70
CA ILE A 370 2.26 -5.74 9.72
C ILE A 370 1.73 -5.92 8.28
N MET A 371 0.54 -6.51 8.11
CA MET A 371 0.04 -6.95 6.80
C MET A 371 -0.99 -6.03 6.14
N THR A 372 -1.32 -4.88 6.73
CA THR A 372 -2.33 -3.96 6.15
C THR A 372 -1.70 -2.74 5.48
N SER A 373 -1.33 -2.89 4.21
CA SER A 373 -1.07 -1.74 3.35
C SER A 373 -2.40 -1.07 2.93
N SER A 374 -2.50 0.24 3.09
CA SER A 374 -3.55 1.03 2.43
C SER A 374 -2.96 2.40 2.17
N ALA A 375 -2.82 2.73 0.89
CA ALA A 375 -2.11 3.91 0.43
C ALA A 375 -2.73 5.26 0.83
N ASN A 376 -4.03 5.30 1.14
CA ASN A 376 -4.68 6.51 1.65
C ASN A 376 -4.06 7.04 2.96
N ARG A 377 -3.22 6.24 3.62
CA ARG A 377 -2.63 6.56 4.93
C ARG A 377 -1.26 7.27 4.84
N LYS A 378 -0.55 7.17 3.71
CA LYS A 378 0.72 7.93 3.47
C LYS A 378 0.45 9.41 3.17
N ILE A 379 -0.74 9.73 2.65
CA ILE A 379 -1.11 11.10 2.22
C ILE A 379 -1.03 12.10 3.38
N GLN A 380 -1.52 11.75 4.57
CA GLN A 380 -1.59 12.69 5.69
C GLN A 380 -0.20 13.12 6.22
N PRO A 381 0.74 12.20 6.53
CA PRO A 381 2.10 12.59 6.89
C PRO A 381 2.80 13.44 5.83
N ILE A 382 2.66 13.08 4.55
CA ILE A 382 3.25 13.84 3.43
C ILE A 382 2.65 15.24 3.36
N ALA A 383 1.33 15.36 3.43
CA ALA A 383 0.64 16.64 3.41
C ALA A 383 1.03 17.54 4.59
N ASN A 384 1.30 16.97 5.77
CA ASN A 384 1.79 17.73 6.92
C ASN A 384 3.19 18.31 6.65
N ILE A 385 4.11 17.51 6.11
CA ILE A 385 5.43 17.99 5.70
C ILE A 385 5.30 19.14 4.68
N LEU A 386 4.48 18.97 3.64
CA LEU A 386 4.28 20.00 2.60
C LEU A 386 3.68 21.31 3.14
N LYS A 387 2.82 21.22 4.16
CA LYS A 387 2.28 22.39 4.87
C LYS A 387 3.32 23.09 5.74
N ASP A 388 4.18 22.32 6.39
CA ASP A 388 5.25 22.85 7.26
C ASP A 388 6.37 23.52 6.45
N PHE A 389 6.51 23.18 5.15
CA PHE A 389 7.51 23.73 4.24
C PHE A 389 6.90 24.36 2.98
N PRO A 390 6.11 25.44 3.10
CA PRO A 390 5.30 25.96 1.99
C PRO A 390 6.11 26.51 0.80
N LYS A 391 7.40 26.83 1.00
CA LYS A 391 8.31 27.37 -0.01
C LYS A 391 9.38 26.37 -0.49
N LYS A 392 9.49 25.20 0.15
CA LYS A 392 10.36 24.12 -0.30
C LYS A 392 9.69 23.38 -1.45
N LYS A 393 10.50 22.78 -2.33
CA LYS A 393 9.99 21.85 -3.35
C LYS A 393 10.46 20.43 -3.03
N PHE A 394 9.70 19.44 -3.47
CA PHE A 394 9.87 18.06 -3.07
C PHE A 394 9.98 17.11 -4.26
N ILE A 395 10.87 16.14 -4.12
CA ILE A 395 10.92 14.92 -4.90
C ILE A 395 10.24 13.83 -4.08
N LEU A 396 9.31 13.08 -4.67
CA LEU A 396 8.62 11.96 -4.02
C LEU A 396 9.17 10.65 -4.60
N VAL A 397 9.59 9.72 -3.73
CA VAL A 397 10.15 8.43 -4.15
C VAL A 397 9.43 7.29 -3.44
N GLY A 398 8.89 6.35 -4.21
CA GLY A 398 8.15 5.20 -3.68
C GLY A 398 8.28 3.99 -4.58
N ASP A 399 7.39 3.02 -4.43
CA ASP A 399 7.49 1.73 -5.11
C ASP A 399 6.23 1.32 -5.89
N SER A 400 6.37 0.33 -6.78
CA SER A 400 5.27 -0.25 -7.55
C SER A 400 4.59 -1.44 -6.87
N GLY A 401 5.07 -1.91 -5.72
CA GLY A 401 4.40 -2.92 -4.91
C GLY A 401 3.19 -2.39 -4.15
N GLU A 402 3.19 -1.11 -3.77
CA GLU A 402 2.06 -0.43 -3.11
C GLU A 402 1.27 0.50 -4.08
N HIS A 403 0.44 1.40 -3.53
CA HIS A 403 -0.24 2.45 -4.33
C HIS A 403 0.41 3.83 -4.11
N ASP A 404 1.73 3.88 -4.18
CA ASP A 404 2.50 5.12 -4.05
C ASP A 404 2.23 6.09 -5.20
N LEU A 405 2.08 5.57 -6.43
CA LEU A 405 1.69 6.38 -7.59
C LEU A 405 0.43 7.20 -7.31
N GLU A 406 -0.63 6.58 -6.80
CA GLU A 406 -1.90 7.23 -6.50
C GLU A 406 -1.79 8.23 -5.35
N ALA A 407 -1.05 7.87 -4.29
CA ALA A 407 -0.84 8.74 -3.15
C ALA A 407 -0.06 10.00 -3.56
N TYR A 408 1.00 9.85 -4.34
CA TYR A 408 1.83 10.96 -4.82
C TYR A 408 1.13 11.81 -5.87
N THR A 409 0.34 11.19 -6.76
CA THR A 409 -0.50 11.93 -7.71
C THR A 409 -1.52 12.78 -6.96
N THR A 410 -2.21 12.22 -5.96
CA THR A 410 -3.16 12.97 -5.12
C THR A 410 -2.47 14.10 -4.37
N THR A 411 -1.26 13.86 -3.88
CA THR A 411 -0.45 14.86 -3.18
C THR A 411 -0.05 16.00 -4.13
N ALA A 412 0.44 15.69 -5.33
CA ALA A 412 0.79 16.69 -6.32
C ALA A 412 -0.42 17.51 -6.78
N LEU A 413 -1.61 16.91 -6.87
CA LEU A 413 -2.85 17.65 -7.10
C LEU A 413 -3.19 18.63 -5.98
N GLN A 414 -2.93 18.27 -4.72
CA GLN A 414 -3.16 19.14 -3.56
C GLN A 414 -2.10 20.24 -3.42
N PHE A 415 -0.87 19.97 -3.86
CA PHE A 415 0.29 20.86 -3.74
C PHE A 415 1.01 21.06 -5.10
N PRO A 416 0.33 21.60 -6.12
CA PRO A 416 0.79 21.63 -7.53
C PRO A 416 2.13 22.33 -7.72
N ASN A 417 2.45 23.29 -6.86
CA ASN A 417 3.65 24.09 -6.96
C ASN A 417 4.74 23.61 -6.00
N GLN A 418 4.61 22.46 -5.33
CA GLN A 418 5.65 21.95 -4.45
C GLN A 418 6.32 20.70 -4.97
N ILE A 419 5.67 19.90 -5.81
CA ILE A 419 6.24 18.64 -6.29
C ILE A 419 7.03 18.88 -7.59
N LEU A 420 8.29 18.48 -7.62
CA LEU A 420 9.15 18.54 -8.83
C LEU A 420 9.12 17.24 -9.61
N ALA A 421 9.09 16.12 -8.88
CA ALA A 421 9.29 14.81 -9.44
C ALA A 421 8.61 13.74 -8.58
N ILE A 422 8.11 12.71 -9.25
CA ILE A 422 7.62 11.47 -8.67
C ILE A 422 8.41 10.32 -9.31
N TYR A 423 9.16 9.60 -8.49
CA TYR A 423 9.94 8.44 -8.91
C TYR A 423 9.37 7.17 -8.30
N ILE A 424 8.99 6.20 -9.14
CA ILE A 424 8.43 4.92 -8.70
C ILE A 424 9.41 3.80 -9.04
N ARG A 425 9.95 3.14 -8.00
CA ARG A 425 10.84 2.01 -8.17
C ARG A 425 10.06 0.78 -8.58
N CYS A 426 10.52 0.09 -9.62
CA CYS A 426 9.91 -1.15 -10.10
C CYS A 426 10.34 -2.34 -9.23
N CYS A 427 9.41 -2.85 -8.44
CA CYS A 427 9.59 -4.05 -7.62
C CYS A 427 9.39 -5.33 -8.45
N SER A 428 10.08 -6.41 -8.11
CA SER A 428 9.85 -7.70 -8.75
C SER A 428 8.42 -8.21 -8.53
N ASN A 429 7.82 -8.74 -9.59
CA ASN A 429 6.47 -9.29 -9.69
C ASN A 429 5.35 -8.26 -9.45
N SER A 430 5.65 -6.98 -9.59
CA SER A 430 4.71 -5.90 -9.29
C SER A 430 4.03 -5.33 -10.53
N MET A 431 4.66 -5.39 -11.71
CA MET A 431 4.17 -4.75 -12.92
C MET A 431 3.54 -5.72 -13.92
N SER A 432 3.98 -6.97 -13.91
CA SER A 432 3.52 -8.01 -14.82
C SER A 432 3.04 -9.26 -14.08
N ASP A 433 2.09 -9.98 -14.67
CA ASP A 433 1.72 -11.34 -14.28
C ASP A 433 2.84 -12.36 -14.57
N VAL A 434 3.77 -12.01 -15.47
CA VAL A 434 4.95 -12.80 -15.83
C VAL A 434 6.21 -12.06 -15.36
N PRO A 435 6.90 -12.55 -14.29
CA PRO A 435 8.03 -11.86 -13.66
C PRO A 435 9.11 -11.31 -14.60
N SER A 436 9.40 -12.02 -15.70
CA SER A 436 10.41 -11.61 -16.68
C SER A 436 10.03 -10.39 -17.53
N HIS A 437 8.78 -9.93 -17.49
CA HIS A 437 8.28 -8.83 -18.31
C HIS A 437 8.11 -7.52 -17.52
N ASP A 438 8.44 -7.47 -16.21
CA ASP A 438 8.34 -6.23 -15.41
C ASP A 438 9.12 -5.07 -16.04
N GLU A 439 10.33 -5.32 -16.55
CA GLU A 439 11.15 -4.29 -17.21
C GLU A 439 10.55 -3.82 -18.55
N GLU A 440 9.96 -4.73 -19.33
CA GLU A 440 9.31 -4.38 -20.59
C GLU A 440 8.09 -3.47 -20.35
N VAL A 441 7.26 -3.84 -19.38
CA VAL A 441 6.09 -3.05 -18.97
C VAL A 441 6.51 -1.69 -18.43
N MET A 442 7.56 -1.63 -17.60
CA MET A 442 8.14 -0.37 -17.12
C MET A 442 8.54 0.54 -18.28
N ASN A 443 9.28 0.00 -19.26
CA ASN A 443 9.73 0.76 -20.43
C ASN A 443 8.54 1.26 -21.26
N GLU A 444 7.49 0.43 -21.45
CA GLU A 444 6.27 0.85 -22.14
C GLU A 444 5.56 1.99 -21.40
N VAL A 445 5.44 1.89 -20.08
CA VAL A 445 4.86 2.93 -19.22
C VAL A 445 5.65 4.23 -19.29
N ASN A 446 6.98 4.18 -19.23
CA ASN A 446 7.84 5.36 -19.38
C ASN A 446 7.71 5.99 -20.77
N ASN A 447 7.62 5.19 -21.85
CA ASN A 447 7.35 5.69 -23.19
C ASN A 447 6.01 6.44 -23.27
N ILE A 448 4.96 5.93 -22.61
CA ILE A 448 3.66 6.61 -22.51
C ILE A 448 3.83 7.97 -21.80
N ILE A 449 4.56 8.01 -20.69
CA ILE A 449 4.82 9.25 -19.96
C ILE A 449 5.54 10.27 -20.84
N GLU A 450 6.63 9.88 -21.51
CA GLU A 450 7.39 10.77 -22.39
C GLU A 450 6.55 11.34 -23.54
N LEU A 451 5.72 10.50 -24.17
CA LEU A 451 4.88 10.93 -25.30
C LEU A 451 3.82 11.96 -24.89
N GLN A 452 3.34 11.91 -23.65
CA GLN A 452 2.29 12.79 -23.14
C GLN A 452 2.83 14.03 -22.42
N GLN A 453 4.02 13.96 -21.81
CA GLN A 453 4.66 15.08 -21.11
C GLN A 453 5.50 15.98 -22.02
N ARG A 454 5.78 15.57 -23.27
CA ARG A 454 6.31 16.51 -24.26
C ARG A 454 5.31 17.65 -24.42
N PRO A 455 5.72 18.92 -24.29
CA PRO A 455 4.90 20.01 -24.77
C PRO A 455 4.54 19.66 -26.20
N MET A 456 3.26 19.77 -26.58
CA MET A 456 2.96 20.08 -27.96
C MET A 456 3.72 21.37 -28.23
N GLN A 457 4.98 21.26 -28.67
CA GLN A 457 5.46 22.16 -29.68
C GLN A 457 4.39 22.03 -30.76
N MET A 458 3.45 22.98 -30.75
CA MET A 458 3.10 23.64 -31.98
C MET A 458 4.44 24.09 -32.56
N THR A 459 5.12 23.15 -33.20
CA THR A 459 5.62 23.43 -34.51
C THR A 459 4.41 24.12 -35.15
N LYS A 460 4.51 25.44 -35.30
CA LYS A 460 4.20 25.99 -36.60
C LYS A 460 5.11 25.22 -37.56
N SER A 461 4.77 23.95 -37.80
CA SER A 461 4.82 23.42 -39.11
C SER A 461 3.96 24.44 -39.84
N THR A 462 4.64 25.38 -40.48
CA THR A 462 4.52 25.45 -41.92
C THR A 462 4.57 24.01 -42.44
N VAL A 463 3.46 23.28 -42.25
CA VAL A 463 2.92 22.42 -43.26
C VAL A 463 2.82 23.38 -44.42
N ARG A 464 3.89 23.44 -45.21
CA ARG A 464 3.70 23.52 -46.65
C ARG A 464 2.67 22.44 -46.87
N THR A 465 1.42 22.86 -47.03
CA THR A 465 0.40 22.05 -47.64
C THR A 465 1.13 21.53 -48.86
N ARG A 466 1.54 20.25 -48.81
CA ARG A 466 1.79 19.52 -50.03
C ARG A 466 0.41 19.49 -50.63
N ARG A 467 0.08 20.57 -51.37
CA ARG A 467 -0.98 20.56 -52.34
C ARG A 467 -0.71 19.29 -53.10
N ARG A 468 -1.60 18.30 -52.93
CA ARG A 468 -1.60 17.16 -53.84
C ARG A 468 -1.50 17.77 -55.23
N PRO A 469 -0.56 17.35 -56.09
CA PRO A 469 -0.57 17.81 -57.47
C PRO A 469 -2.00 17.61 -57.99
N PRO A 470 -2.57 18.60 -58.71
CA PRO A 470 -3.91 18.46 -59.24
C PRO A 470 -4.00 17.13 -60.00
N PRO A 471 -5.14 16.40 -59.91
CA PRO A 471 -5.32 15.20 -60.70
C PRO A 471 -5.03 15.53 -62.17
N PRO A 472 -4.43 14.61 -62.93
CA PRO A 472 -4.20 14.83 -64.35
C PRO A 472 -5.52 15.20 -65.03
N PRO A 473 -5.50 16.11 -66.02
CA PRO A 473 -6.71 16.53 -66.71
C PRO A 473 -7.43 15.29 -67.27
N ILE A 474 -8.72 15.19 -66.95
CA ILE A 474 -9.61 14.18 -67.54
C ILE A 474 -9.55 14.38 -69.06
N PRO A 475 -9.17 13.38 -69.86
CA PRO A 475 -9.23 13.48 -71.31
C PRO A 475 -10.67 13.81 -71.71
N SER A 476 -10.86 14.80 -72.58
CA SER A 476 -12.19 15.19 -73.04
C SER A 476 -12.98 13.97 -73.51
N THR A 477 -14.16 13.75 -72.94
CA THR A 477 -15.12 12.76 -73.42
C THR A 477 -15.77 13.25 -74.71
N GLN A 478 -14.98 13.35 -75.79
CA GLN A 478 -15.57 13.28 -77.12
C GLN A 478 -15.94 11.82 -77.36
N LYS A 479 -17.25 11.55 -77.39
CA LYS A 479 -17.76 10.29 -77.92
C LYS A 479 -17.22 10.14 -79.35
N PRO A 480 -16.61 9.02 -79.72
CA PRO A 480 -16.18 8.82 -81.10
C PRO A 480 -17.41 8.92 -82.01
N SER A 481 -17.39 9.86 -82.96
CA SER A 481 -18.39 9.91 -84.01
C SER A 481 -18.16 8.72 -84.93
N LEU A 482 -19.13 7.80 -84.96
CA LEU A 482 -19.14 6.68 -85.91
C LEU A 482 -19.13 7.23 -87.33
N THR A 483 -18.30 6.67 -88.20
CA THR A 483 -18.33 7.01 -89.63
C THR A 483 -19.63 6.49 -90.26
N GLU A 484 -20.00 7.06 -91.41
CA GLU A 484 -21.23 6.70 -92.12
C GLU A 484 -21.24 5.21 -92.49
N GLU A 485 -20.08 4.65 -92.88
CA GLU A 485 -19.87 3.22 -93.13
C GLU A 485 -20.05 2.33 -91.88
N GLN A 486 -19.62 2.80 -90.70
CA GLN A 486 -19.81 2.07 -89.44
C GLN A 486 -21.28 2.07 -89.00
N THR A 487 -22.02 3.12 -89.35
CA THR A 487 -23.44 3.23 -89.03
C THR A 487 -24.27 2.33 -89.95
N GLU A 488 -23.87 2.20 -91.22
CA GLU A 488 -24.54 1.39 -92.23
C GLU A 488 -24.30 -0.12 -92.02
N SER A 489 -23.11 -0.52 -91.59
CA SER A 489 -22.79 -1.92 -91.23
C SER A 489 -23.60 -2.42 -90.02
N ILE A 490 -23.83 -1.58 -89.00
CA ILE A 490 -24.70 -1.90 -87.86
C ILE A 490 -26.18 -2.01 -88.28
N ARG A 491 -26.62 -1.20 -89.25
CA ARG A 491 -27.98 -1.25 -89.81
C ARG A 491 -28.23 -2.54 -90.60
N MET A 492 -27.23 -2.97 -91.37
CA MET A 492 -27.27 -4.22 -92.15
C MET A 492 -27.15 -5.46 -91.27
N SER A 493 -26.47 -5.38 -90.11
CA SER A 493 -26.35 -6.51 -89.17
C SER A 493 -27.63 -6.81 -88.39
N ARG A 494 -28.59 -5.87 -88.35
CA ARG A 494 -29.85 -6.02 -87.58
C ARG A 494 -31.02 -6.53 -88.41
N ARG A 495 -30.89 -6.65 -89.74
CA ARG A 495 -32.04 -6.90 -90.64
C ARG A 495 -32.30 -8.35 -91.04
N ASN A 496 -31.57 -9.33 -90.50
CA ASN A 496 -31.82 -10.75 -90.79
C ASN A 496 -31.77 -11.59 -89.51
N LYS A 497 -32.83 -11.55 -88.70
CA LYS A 497 -33.14 -12.67 -87.79
C LYS A 497 -34.57 -12.69 -87.24
N ASP A 498 -35.54 -12.55 -88.12
CA ASP A 498 -36.87 -13.16 -87.92
C ASP A 498 -37.13 -14.04 -89.12
N GLU A 499 -36.58 -15.26 -89.10
CA GLU A 499 -37.19 -16.47 -89.65
C GLU A 499 -36.30 -17.69 -89.39
N ASN A 500 -36.94 -18.75 -88.88
CA ASN A 500 -36.51 -20.14 -88.83
C ASN A 500 -35.39 -20.55 -87.84
N ASN A 501 -35.85 -20.78 -86.60
CA ASN A 501 -35.78 -22.06 -85.90
C ASN A 501 -34.91 -23.16 -86.56
N THR A 502 -33.79 -23.52 -85.94
CA THR A 502 -33.55 -24.87 -85.36
C THR A 502 -32.15 -25.02 -84.77
N LYS A 503 -32.13 -25.50 -83.52
CA LYS A 503 -31.08 -26.27 -82.82
C LYS A 503 -29.64 -25.71 -82.79
N ARG A 504 -29.25 -25.15 -81.64
CA ARG A 504 -27.98 -25.52 -80.96
C ARG A 504 -28.10 -25.43 -79.43
N VAL A 505 -28.12 -26.63 -78.87
CA VAL A 505 -27.96 -27.11 -77.48
C VAL A 505 -27.44 -26.11 -76.44
N ALA A 506 -28.22 -25.93 -75.36
CA ALA A 506 -27.81 -25.24 -74.14
C ALA A 506 -26.88 -26.14 -73.28
N PRO A 507 -25.87 -25.57 -72.60
CA PRO A 507 -25.05 -26.34 -71.65
C PRO A 507 -25.91 -26.82 -70.45
N PRO A 508 -25.54 -27.94 -69.80
CA PRO A 508 -26.38 -28.56 -68.77
C PRO A 508 -26.54 -27.66 -67.54
N PRO A 509 -27.70 -27.71 -66.85
CA PRO A 509 -27.92 -26.93 -65.65
C PRO A 509 -27.05 -27.43 -64.49
N LEU A 510 -26.53 -26.49 -63.69
CA LEU A 510 -25.86 -26.78 -62.43
C LEU A 510 -26.84 -27.47 -61.45
N PRO A 511 -26.37 -28.41 -60.62
CA PRO A 511 -27.23 -29.15 -59.70
C PRO A 511 -27.89 -28.23 -58.67
N ASN A 512 -29.19 -28.47 -58.42
CA ASN A 512 -29.98 -27.74 -57.43
C ASN A 512 -29.42 -27.98 -56.02
N ARG A 513 -28.79 -26.96 -55.42
CA ARG A 513 -28.43 -26.99 -54.01
C ARG A 513 -29.70 -26.72 -53.20
N GLN A 514 -30.22 -27.75 -52.53
CA GLN A 514 -31.23 -27.54 -51.49
C GLN A 514 -30.59 -26.72 -50.37
N LEU A 515 -31.11 -25.50 -50.17
CA LEU A 515 -30.79 -24.69 -49.00
C LEU A 515 -31.41 -25.38 -47.77
N PRO A 516 -30.65 -25.69 -46.71
CA PRO A 516 -31.24 -26.05 -45.43
C PRO A 516 -32.06 -24.88 -44.92
N ASN A 517 -33.25 -25.16 -44.38
CA ASN A 517 -34.11 -24.18 -43.71
C ASN A 517 -33.29 -23.33 -42.73
N LEU A 518 -33.21 -22.03 -42.99
CA LEU A 518 -32.61 -21.04 -42.11
C LEU A 518 -33.64 -20.68 -41.04
N ASP A 519 -33.57 -21.35 -39.89
CA ASP A 519 -34.09 -20.78 -38.66
C ASP A 519 -33.20 -19.59 -38.27
N ALA A 520 -33.84 -18.45 -38.02
CA ALA A 520 -33.21 -17.19 -37.67
C ALA A 520 -32.52 -17.27 -36.30
N ASN A 521 -31.18 -17.42 -36.29
CA ASN A 521 -30.25 -16.84 -35.28
C ASN A 521 -28.81 -17.35 -35.46
N THR A 522 -28.12 -16.98 -36.55
CA THR A 522 -26.67 -17.25 -36.63
C THR A 522 -25.93 -16.08 -37.26
N TYR A 523 -25.30 -15.28 -36.39
CA TYR A 523 -24.22 -14.36 -36.76
C TYR A 523 -23.05 -15.18 -37.32
N TYR A 524 -22.55 -14.79 -38.50
CA TYR A 524 -21.37 -15.40 -39.10
C TYR A 524 -20.12 -14.66 -38.60
N VAL A 525 -19.30 -15.34 -37.81
CA VAL A 525 -17.94 -14.90 -37.41
C VAL A 525 -16.93 -15.58 -38.36
N PRO A 526 -15.86 -14.92 -38.81
CA PRO A 526 -14.81 -15.57 -39.59
C PRO A 526 -14.17 -16.70 -38.78
N SER A 527 -13.99 -17.87 -39.40
CA SER A 527 -13.37 -19.05 -38.81
C SER A 527 -11.90 -18.80 -38.43
N SER A 528 -11.64 -18.64 -37.13
CA SER A 528 -10.35 -18.88 -36.48
C SER A 528 -10.45 -20.11 -35.57
N GLN A 529 -10.88 -21.24 -36.14
CA GLN A 529 -11.09 -22.48 -35.41
C GLN A 529 -9.79 -23.25 -35.15
N ASN A 530 -8.72 -22.54 -34.75
CA ASN A 530 -7.52 -23.11 -34.14
C ASN A 530 -6.94 -22.26 -32.98
N ASP A 531 -7.55 -21.13 -32.59
CA ASP A 531 -7.00 -20.26 -31.52
C ASP A 531 -7.73 -20.37 -30.16
N TYR A 532 -8.78 -21.17 -30.06
CA TYR A 532 -9.60 -21.23 -28.83
C TYR A 532 -8.94 -21.95 -27.64
N GLY A 533 -7.70 -22.44 -27.79
CA GLY A 533 -6.87 -22.95 -26.69
C GLY A 533 -5.83 -21.96 -26.14
N MET A 534 -5.64 -20.79 -26.76
CA MET A 534 -4.55 -19.84 -26.45
C MET A 534 -5.00 -18.56 -25.73
N TYR A 535 -6.30 -18.27 -25.66
CA TYR A 535 -6.80 -17.01 -25.09
C TYR A 535 -6.64 -16.86 -23.56
N GLY A 536 -6.30 -17.93 -22.84
CA GLY A 536 -5.98 -17.87 -21.41
C GLY A 536 -4.58 -17.37 -21.09
N ALA A 537 -3.68 -17.28 -22.09
CA ALA A 537 -2.24 -17.05 -21.90
C ALA A 537 -1.74 -15.66 -22.34
N PHE A 538 -2.61 -14.79 -22.86
CA PHE A 538 -2.19 -13.59 -23.64
C PHE A 538 -2.58 -12.22 -23.06
N MET A 539 -3.18 -12.16 -21.87
CA MET A 539 -3.55 -10.88 -21.25
C MET A 539 -2.86 -10.75 -19.90
N ASP A 540 -1.76 -10.00 -19.89
CA ASP A 540 -1.08 -9.57 -18.68
C ASP A 540 -1.93 -8.49 -18.00
N LYS A 541 -2.74 -8.91 -17.03
CA LYS A 541 -3.74 -8.04 -16.39
C LYS A 541 -3.06 -6.98 -15.56
N LYS A 542 -1.93 -7.32 -14.91
CA LYS A 542 -1.13 -6.35 -14.14
C LYS A 542 -0.55 -5.28 -15.05
N ALA A 543 0.00 -5.66 -16.21
CA ALA A 543 0.53 -4.69 -17.17
C ALA A 543 -0.56 -3.73 -17.67
N ASP A 544 -1.72 -4.25 -18.06
CA ASP A 544 -2.85 -3.43 -18.51
C ASP A 544 -3.38 -2.52 -17.39
N GLU A 545 -3.36 -3.00 -16.14
CA GLU A 545 -3.70 -2.19 -14.97
C GLU A 545 -2.70 -1.07 -14.73
N TRP A 546 -1.41 -1.32 -14.83
CA TRP A 546 -0.38 -0.30 -14.72
C TRP A 546 -0.51 0.78 -15.78
N LYS A 547 -0.72 0.39 -17.05
CA LYS A 547 -0.97 1.35 -18.14
C LYS A 547 -2.14 2.28 -17.82
N ARG A 548 -3.24 1.72 -17.31
CA ARG A 548 -4.43 2.50 -16.93
C ARG A 548 -4.16 3.45 -15.76
N ARG A 549 -3.50 2.95 -14.69
CA ARG A 549 -3.15 3.74 -13.49
C ARG A 549 -2.24 4.92 -13.85
N VAL A 550 -1.27 4.68 -14.73
CA VAL A 550 -0.34 5.72 -15.19
C VAL A 550 -1.04 6.72 -16.09
N MET A 551 -1.87 6.28 -17.03
CA MET A 551 -2.65 7.19 -17.89
C MET A 551 -3.55 8.12 -17.09
N ASP A 552 -4.23 7.60 -16.06
CA ASP A 552 -5.03 8.41 -15.13
C ASP A 552 -4.17 9.45 -14.39
N SER A 553 -2.98 9.04 -13.94
CA SER A 553 -2.03 9.94 -13.26
C SER A 553 -1.49 11.03 -14.18
N ILE A 554 -1.08 10.69 -15.40
CA ILE A 554 -0.64 11.67 -16.42
C ILE A 554 -1.77 12.66 -16.73
N GLN A 555 -3.00 12.18 -16.93
CA GLN A 555 -4.14 13.04 -17.22
C GLN A 555 -4.39 14.04 -16.09
N LYS A 556 -4.31 13.58 -14.83
CA LYS A 556 -4.45 14.41 -13.63
C LYS A 556 -3.34 15.46 -13.51
N LEU A 557 -2.11 15.08 -13.82
CA LEU A 557 -0.93 15.95 -13.70
C LEU A 557 -0.65 16.81 -14.94
N SER A 558 -1.47 16.72 -15.99
CA SER A 558 -1.26 17.38 -17.29
C SER A 558 -1.05 18.90 -17.25
N ASN A 559 -1.55 19.59 -16.22
CA ASN A 559 -1.40 21.03 -16.03
C ASN A 559 -0.30 21.43 -15.03
N GLN A 560 0.50 20.47 -14.56
CA GLN A 560 1.55 20.68 -13.57
C GLN A 560 2.92 20.39 -14.17
N ASP A 561 3.93 21.16 -13.74
CA ASP A 561 5.34 20.91 -14.08
C ASP A 561 5.93 19.86 -13.13
N THR A 562 5.25 18.70 -13.03
CA THR A 562 5.65 17.56 -12.22
C THR A 562 6.01 16.42 -13.15
N THR A 563 7.24 15.94 -13.12
CA THR A 563 7.58 14.74 -13.88
C THR A 563 7.27 13.48 -13.10
N LEU A 564 6.88 12.45 -13.84
CA LEU A 564 6.67 11.10 -13.34
C LEU A 564 7.68 10.19 -14.05
N MET A 565 8.35 9.29 -13.33
CA MET A 565 9.25 8.32 -13.95
C MET A 565 9.27 7.02 -13.15
N PHE A 566 9.25 5.89 -13.86
CA PHE A 566 9.48 4.57 -13.29
C PHE A 566 10.93 4.16 -13.50
N PHE A 567 11.53 3.48 -12.53
CA PHE A 567 12.94 3.10 -12.63
C PHE A 567 13.23 1.73 -11.99
N SER A 568 14.11 0.97 -12.63
CA SER A 568 14.81 -0.17 -12.05
C SER A 568 16.25 0.20 -11.70
N ASP A 569 16.89 1.06 -12.50
CA ASP A 569 18.23 1.60 -12.28
C ASP A 569 18.19 2.97 -11.57
N PRO A 570 18.66 3.08 -10.32
CA PRO A 570 18.70 4.34 -9.58
C PRO A 570 19.59 5.42 -10.21
N ALA A 571 20.54 5.07 -11.09
CA ALA A 571 21.41 6.05 -11.74
C ALA A 571 20.63 7.01 -12.64
N LEU A 572 19.59 6.53 -13.34
CA LEU A 572 18.69 7.36 -14.14
C LEU A 572 17.94 8.38 -13.27
N SER A 573 17.45 7.94 -12.12
CA SER A 573 16.77 8.81 -11.16
C SER A 573 17.69 9.85 -10.56
N LEU A 574 18.96 9.50 -10.30
CA LEU A 574 19.98 10.45 -9.86
C LEU A 574 20.26 11.54 -10.90
N GLU A 575 20.51 11.15 -12.16
CA GLU A 575 20.80 12.10 -13.23
C GLU A 575 19.63 13.08 -13.43
N ASP A 576 18.41 12.55 -13.53
CA ASP A 576 17.20 13.33 -13.68
C ASP A 576 16.93 14.26 -12.48
N SER A 577 17.19 13.77 -11.25
CA SER A 577 17.11 14.58 -10.02
C SER A 577 18.04 15.79 -10.08
N ILE A 578 19.33 15.56 -10.41
CA ILE A 578 20.34 16.63 -10.47
C ILE A 578 19.99 17.64 -11.55
N ARG A 579 19.54 17.17 -12.72
CA ARG A 579 19.10 18.04 -13.82
C ARG A 579 17.98 18.97 -13.37
N ARG A 580 16.92 18.45 -12.74
CA ARG A 580 15.80 19.27 -12.25
C ARG A 580 16.19 20.26 -11.16
N ILE A 581 17.03 19.82 -10.22
CA ILE A 581 17.52 20.71 -9.16
C ILE A 581 18.25 21.91 -9.77
N ARG A 582 19.10 21.68 -10.79
CA ARG A 582 19.81 22.75 -11.51
C ARG A 582 18.87 23.66 -12.29
N GLU A 583 17.89 23.10 -13.00
CA GLU A 583 16.90 23.88 -13.75
C GLU A 583 16.11 24.83 -12.84
N LYS A 584 15.75 24.38 -11.64
CA LYS A 584 15.06 25.22 -10.67
C LYS A 584 15.92 26.37 -10.14
N TYR A 585 17.21 26.17 -9.90
CA TYR A 585 18.10 27.24 -9.44
C TYR A 585 18.58 28.17 -10.57
N SER A 586 18.33 27.80 -11.83
CA SER A 586 18.71 28.60 -13.01
C SER A 586 17.61 29.57 -13.47
N ASN A 587 16.37 29.35 -13.04
CA ASN A 587 15.19 30.21 -13.25
C ASN A 587 14.89 31.03 -11.99
#